data_AF-A0AAD3AZM1-F1
#
_entry.id   AF-A0AAD3AZM1-F1
#
_cell.length_a   1.000
_cell.length_b   1.000
_cell.length_c   1.000
_cell.angle_alpha   90.00
_cell.angle_beta   90.00
_cell.angle_gamma   90.00
#
_symmetry.space_group_name_H-M   'P 1'
#
loop_
_entity.id
_entity.type
_entity.pdbx_description
1 polymer ?
#
loop_
_entity_poly.entity_id
_entity_poly.type
_entity_poly.pdbx_seq_one_letter_code
_entity_poly.pdbx_strand_id
1 'polypeptide(L)'
;MLSQSWKVASEAEFILLFKTKKSTNVKTEEGVYQEMRGLGLSSGTQLFLNDVNITKEQGFGPFNVAGKWKKTYRGFRTKEPWYILTNFEYLETAIIAYQKRFDIEEMFRDFKSGGYSLEGSQLAPQYLSKLIIVIAIAYTSATLQGKKN
;
A
#
# COMPACT_ATOMS: atom_id res chain seq x y z
N MET A 1 36.99 -27.10 -15.14
CA MET A 1 36.95 -25.70 -14.68
C MET A 1 35.55 -25.19 -14.94
N LEU A 2 34.65 -25.29 -13.96
CA LEU A 2 33.22 -24.97 -14.12
C LEU A 2 33.02 -23.46 -14.02
N SER A 3 32.59 -22.84 -15.11
CA SER A 3 32.08 -21.46 -15.14
C SER A 3 30.71 -21.45 -14.48
N GLN A 4 30.59 -20.85 -13.28
CA GLN A 4 29.30 -20.48 -12.73
C GLN A 4 28.96 -19.05 -13.18
N SER A 5 28.05 -18.96 -14.15
CA SER A 5 27.35 -17.73 -14.50
C SER A 5 26.38 -17.39 -13.37
N TRP A 6 26.67 -16.32 -12.63
CA TRP A 6 25.71 -15.72 -11.71
C TRP A 6 24.69 -14.96 -12.54
N LYS A 7 23.43 -15.43 -12.55
CA LYS A 7 22.32 -14.62 -13.04
C LYS A 7 22.16 -13.44 -12.08
N VAL A 8 22.35 -12.24 -12.61
CA VAL A 8 21.97 -10.99 -11.94
C VAL A 8 20.51 -11.13 -11.50
N ALA A 9 20.28 -10.97 -10.19
CA ALA A 9 18.94 -10.98 -9.61
C ALA A 9 18.06 -9.97 -10.36
N SER A 10 16.83 -10.37 -10.67
CA SER A 10 15.80 -9.53 -11.29
C SER A 10 15.77 -8.15 -10.64
N GLU A 11 15.72 -7.10 -11.46
CA GLU A 11 15.50 -5.73 -10.99
C GLU A 11 14.32 -5.71 -10.01
N ALA A 12 14.50 -5.07 -8.86
CA ALA A 12 13.43 -4.92 -7.90
C ALA A 12 12.35 -4.02 -8.51
N GLU A 13 11.21 -4.60 -8.86
CA GLU A 13 10.06 -3.85 -9.34
C GLU A 13 9.41 -3.11 -8.16
N PHE A 14 9.43 -1.78 -8.19
CA PHE A 14 8.80 -0.98 -7.15
C PHE A 14 7.28 -0.97 -7.33
N ILE A 15 6.55 -1.51 -6.36
CA ILE A 15 5.08 -1.45 -6.33
C ILE A 15 4.64 -0.14 -5.68
N LEU A 16 3.82 0.63 -6.39
CA LEU A 16 3.25 1.88 -5.90
C LEU A 16 1.80 1.67 -5.44
N LEU A 17 1.51 2.08 -4.20
CA LEU A 17 0.19 2.00 -3.58
C LEU A 17 -0.03 3.23 -2.69
N PHE A 18 -0.35 4.36 -3.29
CA PHE A 18 -0.53 5.63 -2.56
C PHE A 18 -2.00 6.02 -2.46
N LYS A 19 -2.53 6.06 -1.24
CA LYS A 19 -3.87 6.60 -1.00
C LYS A 19 -3.87 8.13 -1.15
N THR A 20 -4.78 8.64 -1.97
CA THR A 20 -4.94 10.08 -2.21
C THR A 20 -6.17 10.65 -1.52
N LYS A 21 -6.22 11.97 -1.44
CA LYS A 21 -7.38 12.69 -0.92
C LYS A 21 -8.47 12.73 -1.99
N LYS A 22 -9.73 12.73 -1.56
CA LYS A 22 -10.90 12.89 -2.46
C LYS A 22 -10.90 14.23 -3.22
N SER A 23 -10.15 15.22 -2.75
CA SER A 23 -9.98 16.55 -3.36
C SER A 23 -8.81 16.61 -4.35
N THR A 24 -8.06 15.52 -4.52
CA THR A 24 -7.01 15.44 -5.54
C THR A 24 -7.68 15.49 -6.91
N ASN A 25 -7.06 16.19 -7.87
CA ASN A 25 -7.58 16.26 -9.23
C ASN A 25 -7.14 15.05 -10.06
N VAL A 26 -7.85 14.78 -11.14
CA VAL A 26 -7.47 13.83 -12.17
C VAL A 26 -7.87 14.41 -13.51
N LYS A 27 -6.99 14.28 -14.49
CA LYS A 27 -7.26 14.67 -15.87
C LYS A 27 -8.07 13.56 -16.54
N THR A 28 -9.24 13.91 -17.05
CA THR A 28 -10.08 13.00 -17.84
C THR A 28 -9.51 12.82 -19.25
N GLU A 29 -10.03 11.84 -19.99
CA GLU A 29 -9.72 11.64 -21.41
C GLU A 29 -10.03 12.90 -22.25
N GLU A 30 -11.06 13.66 -21.85
CA GLU A 30 -11.46 14.95 -22.46
C GLU A 30 -10.48 16.11 -22.14
N GLY A 31 -9.44 15.84 -21.35
CA GLY A 31 -8.42 16.81 -20.98
C GLY A 31 -8.81 17.76 -19.85
N VAL A 32 -10.00 17.60 -19.28
CA VAL A 32 -10.53 18.42 -18.19
C VAL A 32 -10.06 17.85 -16.84
N TYR A 33 -9.68 18.72 -15.91
CA TYR A 33 -9.39 18.29 -14.55
C TYR A 33 -10.66 18.27 -13.70
N GLN A 34 -10.92 17.13 -13.07
CA GLN A 34 -11.98 16.96 -12.08
C GLN A 34 -11.44 16.36 -10.79
N GLU A 35 -12.09 16.62 -9.67
CA GLU A 35 -11.70 16.01 -8.40
C GLU A 35 -12.09 14.54 -8.33
N MET A 36 -11.31 13.73 -7.59
CA MET A 36 -11.59 12.31 -7.37
C MET A 36 -13.01 12.05 -6.84
N ARG A 37 -13.55 12.93 -5.96
CA ARG A 37 -14.93 12.83 -5.47
C ARG A 37 -16.00 12.92 -6.57
N GLY A 38 -15.67 13.51 -7.71
CA GLY A 38 -16.55 13.66 -8.87
C GLY A 38 -16.60 12.42 -9.77
N LEU A 39 -15.73 11.42 -9.54
CA LEU A 39 -15.62 10.21 -10.38
C LEU A 39 -16.77 9.21 -10.24
N GLY A 40 -17.87 9.59 -9.59
CA GLY A 40 -19.06 8.74 -9.48
C GLY A 40 -18.94 7.56 -8.53
N LEU A 41 -17.87 7.49 -7.71
CA LEU A 41 -17.71 6.42 -6.73
C LEU A 41 -18.72 6.59 -5.60
N SER A 42 -19.57 5.57 -5.41
CA SER A 42 -20.59 5.50 -4.36
C SER A 42 -20.47 4.22 -3.52
N SER A 43 -21.15 4.16 -2.38
CA SER A 43 -21.08 3.01 -1.46
C SER A 43 -21.39 1.68 -2.16
N GLY A 44 -20.44 0.74 -2.14
CA GLY A 44 -20.54 -0.57 -2.78
C GLY A 44 -19.97 -0.62 -4.20
N THR A 45 -19.48 0.49 -4.76
CA THR A 45 -18.92 0.54 -6.11
C THR A 45 -17.41 0.58 -6.10
N GLN A 46 -16.84 0.31 -7.28
CA GLN A 46 -15.42 0.38 -7.57
C GLN A 46 -15.22 1.06 -8.93
N LEU A 47 -14.03 1.61 -9.16
CA LEU A 47 -13.64 2.17 -10.47
C LEU A 47 -12.14 1.96 -10.70
N PHE A 48 -11.74 1.97 -11.96
CA PHE A 48 -10.34 1.91 -12.34
C PHE A 48 -10.08 2.82 -13.52
N LEU A 49 -9.10 3.71 -13.39
CA LEU A 49 -8.65 4.60 -14.46
C LEU A 49 -7.20 4.25 -14.80
N ASN A 50 -6.91 4.06 -16.09
CA ASN A 50 -5.56 3.76 -16.55
C ASN A 50 -4.87 5.02 -17.05
N ASP A 51 -3.58 5.13 -16.76
CA ASP A 51 -2.69 6.16 -17.31
C ASP A 51 -3.21 7.61 -17.20
N VAL A 52 -3.75 7.96 -16.04
CA VAL A 52 -4.30 9.30 -15.78
C VAL A 52 -3.31 10.23 -15.08
N ASN A 53 -3.37 11.51 -15.43
CA ASN A 53 -2.56 12.55 -14.78
C ASN A 53 -3.27 13.10 -13.55
N ILE A 54 -2.58 13.12 -12.41
CA ILE A 54 -3.18 13.44 -11.09
C ILE A 54 -3.01 14.91 -10.70
N THR A 55 -2.02 15.62 -11.25
CA THR A 55 -1.72 17.01 -10.87
C THR A 55 -1.85 17.93 -12.06
N LYS A 56 -2.28 19.18 -11.79
CA LYS A 56 -2.27 20.27 -12.78
C LYS A 56 -0.85 20.76 -13.06
N GLU A 57 0.03 20.59 -12.09
CA GLU A 57 1.47 20.87 -12.18
C GLU A 57 2.21 19.69 -12.80
N GLN A 58 3.39 19.95 -13.38
CA GLN A 58 4.22 18.94 -14.03
C GLN A 58 4.63 17.84 -13.03
N GLY A 59 3.97 16.68 -13.15
CA GLY A 59 4.14 15.53 -12.27
C GLY A 59 5.13 14.48 -12.80
N PHE A 60 5.16 13.32 -12.13
CA PHE A 60 6.03 12.17 -12.44
C PHE A 60 5.55 11.30 -13.63
N GLY A 61 4.54 11.74 -14.38
CA GLY A 61 3.89 10.96 -15.44
C GLY A 61 2.50 10.45 -15.04
N PRO A 62 1.86 9.67 -15.94
CA PRO A 62 0.55 9.11 -15.70
C PRO A 62 0.60 7.94 -14.69
N PHE A 63 -0.51 7.72 -13.98
CA PHE A 63 -0.67 6.62 -13.02
C PHE A 63 -2.01 5.92 -13.23
N ASN A 64 -2.10 4.66 -12.80
CA ASN A 64 -3.39 4.01 -12.66
C ASN A 64 -4.03 4.43 -11.33
N VAL A 65 -5.36 4.59 -11.33
CA VAL A 65 -6.15 4.96 -10.15
C VAL A 65 -7.16 3.87 -9.86
N ALA A 66 -6.99 3.18 -8.74
CA ALA A 66 -7.95 2.24 -8.19
C ALA A 66 -8.86 2.93 -7.17
N GLY A 67 -10.17 2.89 -7.42
CA GLY A 67 -11.19 3.40 -6.53
C GLY A 67 -12.04 2.29 -5.93
N LYS A 68 -12.27 2.32 -4.61
CA LYS A 68 -13.19 1.39 -3.93
C LYS A 68 -13.91 2.07 -2.78
N TRP A 69 -15.24 1.95 -2.75
CA TRP A 69 -16.03 2.30 -1.58
C TRP A 69 -16.76 1.06 -1.07
N LYS A 70 -16.36 0.58 0.12
CA LYS A 70 -17.00 -0.58 0.71
C LYS A 70 -18.46 -0.27 1.06
N LYS A 71 -19.35 -1.23 0.82
CA LYS A 71 -20.75 -1.14 1.24
C LYS A 71 -20.83 -1.15 2.76
N THR A 72 -21.77 -0.39 3.32
CA THR A 72 -22.13 -0.50 4.73
C THR A 72 -22.65 -1.90 5.03
N TYR A 73 -22.09 -2.58 6.03
CA TYR A 73 -22.53 -3.91 6.44
C TYR A 73 -22.63 -4.00 7.96
N ARG A 74 -23.74 -4.54 8.47
CA ARG A 74 -23.99 -4.75 9.92
C ARG A 74 -23.61 -3.53 10.80
N GLY A 75 -23.97 -2.32 10.38
CA GLY A 75 -23.66 -1.08 11.11
C GLY A 75 -22.24 -0.53 10.92
N PHE A 76 -21.32 -1.27 10.31
CA PHE A 76 -20.00 -0.77 9.94
C PHE A 76 -20.06 0.01 8.64
N ARG A 77 -20.03 1.34 8.75
CA ARG A 77 -20.01 2.28 7.62
C ARG A 77 -18.58 2.75 7.36
N THR A 78 -18.07 2.52 6.16
CA THR A 78 -16.84 3.19 5.71
C THR A 78 -17.16 4.64 5.36
N LYS A 79 -16.60 5.56 6.16
CA LYS A 79 -16.87 7.01 6.06
C LYS A 79 -16.41 7.60 4.73
N GLU A 80 -15.35 7.05 4.13
CA GLU A 80 -14.77 7.58 2.91
C GLU A 80 -14.33 6.46 1.94
N PRO A 81 -14.37 6.73 0.62
CA PRO A 81 -13.80 5.84 -0.38
C PRO A 81 -12.26 5.79 -0.31
N TRP A 82 -11.69 4.76 -0.92
CA TRP A 82 -10.28 4.71 -1.25
C TRP A 82 -10.08 5.14 -2.70
N TYR A 83 -9.11 6.03 -2.91
CA TYR A 83 -8.51 6.33 -4.20
C TYR A 83 -7.03 6.03 -4.07
N ILE A 84 -6.52 5.12 -4.89
CA ILE A 84 -5.18 4.55 -4.76
C ILE A 84 -4.46 4.76 -6.09
N LEU A 85 -3.35 5.50 -6.07
CA LEU A 85 -2.43 5.56 -7.20
C LEU A 85 -1.57 4.30 -7.20
N THR A 86 -1.47 3.68 -8.37
CA THR A 86 -0.76 2.42 -8.50
C THR A 86 -0.18 2.23 -9.91
N ASN A 87 0.83 1.38 -9.99
CA ASN A 87 1.36 0.83 -11.24
C ASN A 87 0.81 -0.57 -11.54
N PHE A 88 -0.12 -1.10 -10.73
CA PHE A 88 -0.79 -2.35 -11.09
C PHE A 88 -1.69 -2.15 -12.31
N GLU A 89 -1.73 -3.16 -13.17
CA GLU A 89 -2.59 -3.22 -14.36
C GLU A 89 -4.05 -3.57 -14.04
N TYR A 90 -4.31 -4.16 -12.86
CA TYR A 90 -5.63 -4.69 -12.51
C TYR A 90 -6.15 -4.10 -11.20
N LEU A 91 -7.40 -3.66 -11.23
CA LEU A 91 -8.14 -3.12 -10.09
C LEU A 91 -8.10 -4.05 -8.87
N GLU A 92 -8.48 -5.31 -9.04
CA GLU A 92 -8.58 -6.25 -7.92
C GLU A 92 -7.21 -6.49 -7.27
N THR A 93 -6.14 -6.58 -8.06
CA THR A 93 -4.77 -6.67 -7.55
C THR A 93 -4.40 -5.48 -6.69
N ALA A 94 -4.68 -4.26 -7.17
CA ALA A 94 -4.41 -3.03 -6.44
C ALA A 94 -5.19 -2.95 -5.11
N ILE A 95 -6.47 -3.33 -5.15
CA ILE A 95 -7.34 -3.33 -3.97
C ILE A 95 -6.89 -4.38 -2.94
N ILE A 96 -6.62 -5.61 -3.38
CA ILE A 96 -6.17 -6.70 -2.48
C ILE A 96 -4.82 -6.34 -1.86
N ALA A 97 -3.88 -5.83 -2.66
CA ALA A 97 -2.58 -5.41 -2.17
C ALA A 97 -2.69 -4.25 -1.17
N TYR A 98 -3.54 -3.25 -1.46
CA TYR A 98 -3.78 -2.14 -0.54
C TYR A 98 -4.44 -2.58 0.77
N GLN A 99 -5.33 -3.59 0.74
CA GLN A 99 -5.93 -4.15 1.95
C GLN A 99 -4.90 -4.77 2.90
N LYS A 100 -3.87 -5.43 2.37
CA LYS A 100 -2.78 -6.02 3.17
C LYS A 100 -1.92 -4.98 3.91
N ARG A 101 -2.03 -3.69 3.55
CA ARG A 101 -1.31 -2.61 4.24
C ARG A 101 -1.69 -2.52 5.72
N PHE A 102 -2.93 -2.88 6.08
CA PHE A 102 -3.36 -2.86 7.48
C PHE A 102 -2.65 -3.92 8.34
N ASP A 103 -2.28 -5.06 7.75
CA ASP A 103 -1.52 -6.12 8.44
C ASP A 103 -0.12 -5.59 8.87
N ILE A 104 0.48 -4.73 8.05
CA ILE A 104 1.76 -4.06 8.37
C ILE A 104 1.58 -3.05 9.51
N GLU A 105 0.44 -2.38 9.62
CA GLU A 105 0.17 -1.45 10.72
C GLU A 105 0.05 -2.17 12.07
N GLU A 106 -0.47 -3.40 12.09
CA GLU A 106 -0.45 -4.27 13.28
C GLU A 106 0.99 -4.62 13.67
N MET A 107 1.83 -5.04 12.71
CA MET A 107 3.25 -5.29 12.95
C MET A 107 3.96 -4.06 13.54
N PHE A 108 3.73 -2.86 12.99
CA PHE A 108 4.31 -1.63 13.54
C PHE A 108 3.80 -1.29 14.95
N ARG A 109 2.54 -1.59 15.26
CA ARG A 109 1.99 -1.41 16.61
C ARG A 109 2.70 -2.32 17.61
N ASP A 110 2.89 -3.60 17.25
CA ASP A 110 3.59 -4.58 18.08
C ASP A 110 5.05 -4.19 18.29
N PHE A 111 5.70 -3.60 17.29
CA PHE A 111 7.08 -3.13 17.38
C PHE A 111 7.25 -1.94 18.32
N LYS A 112 6.22 -1.10 18.50
CA LYS A 112 6.22 0.00 19.46
C LYS A 112 5.93 -0.52 20.87
N SER A 113 5.06 0.15 21.63
CA SER A 113 4.69 -0.22 22.99
C SER A 113 3.79 -1.46 23.08
N GLY A 114 3.25 -1.96 21.97
CA GLY A 114 2.28 -3.07 21.95
C GLY A 114 2.88 -4.45 22.22
N GLY A 115 4.17 -4.66 21.93
CA GLY A 115 4.83 -5.95 22.10
C GLY A 115 6.32 -5.86 22.46
N TYR A 116 7.14 -5.31 21.57
CA TYR A 116 8.62 -5.33 21.70
C TYR A 116 9.23 -4.06 22.31
N SER A 117 8.41 -3.04 22.60
CA SER A 117 8.79 -1.79 23.30
C SER A 117 10.03 -1.09 22.72
N LEU A 118 10.12 -0.98 21.39
CA LEU A 118 11.25 -0.30 20.74
C LEU A 118 11.43 1.15 21.22
N GLU A 119 10.33 1.88 21.39
CA GLU A 119 10.34 3.29 21.83
C GLU A 119 10.85 3.45 23.28
N GLY A 120 10.66 2.43 24.13
CA GLY A 120 11.13 2.42 25.52
C GLY A 120 12.58 1.93 25.69
N SER A 121 13.16 1.30 24.66
CA SER A 121 14.49 0.68 24.75
C SER A 121 15.65 1.68 24.87
N GLN A 122 15.45 2.94 24.45
CA GLN A 122 16.45 4.02 24.42
C GLN A 122 17.82 3.61 23.83
N LEU A 123 17.82 2.59 22.95
CA LEU A 123 19.05 2.03 22.40
C LEU A 123 19.71 3.00 21.43
N ALA A 124 21.04 3.08 21.48
CA ALA A 124 21.79 3.80 20.47
C ALA A 124 21.56 3.18 19.06
N PRO A 125 21.63 3.96 17.96
CA PRO A 125 21.21 3.52 16.62
C PRO A 125 21.81 2.19 16.13
N GLN A 126 23.06 1.91 16.52
CA GLN A 126 23.77 0.68 16.18
C GLN A 126 23.19 -0.58 16.84
N TYR A 127 22.53 -0.45 18.00
CA TYR A 127 21.87 -1.55 18.69
C TYR A 127 20.41 -1.70 18.25
N LEU A 128 19.76 -0.58 17.90
CA LEU A 128 18.42 -0.58 17.31
C LEU A 128 18.38 -1.40 16.02
N SER A 129 19.38 -1.25 15.15
CA SER A 129 19.47 -2.02 13.90
C SER A 129 19.54 -3.53 14.15
N LYS A 130 20.31 -3.97 15.16
CA LYS A 130 20.40 -5.38 15.55
C LYS A 130 19.08 -5.90 16.10
N LEU A 131 18.41 -5.10 16.92
CA LEU A 131 17.10 -5.44 17.49
C LEU A 131 16.02 -5.59 16.41
N ILE A 132 15.99 -4.69 15.43
CA ILE A 132 15.08 -4.77 14.28
C ILE A 132 15.27 -6.08 13.50
N ILE A 133 16.52 -6.50 13.28
CA ILE A 133 16.82 -7.78 12.61
C ILE A 133 16.28 -8.96 13.41
N VAL A 134 16.51 -8.99 14.72
CA VAL A 134 16.02 -10.08 15.59
C VAL A 134 14.49 -10.13 15.60
N ILE A 135 13.84 -8.97 15.71
CA ILE A 135 12.37 -8.85 15.65
C ILE A 135 11.84 -9.34 14.30
N ALA A 136 12.48 -8.99 13.18
CA ALA A 136 12.08 -9.45 11.85
C ALA A 136 12.16 -10.98 11.71
N ILE A 137 13.21 -11.60 12.25
CA ILE A 137 13.35 -13.07 12.27
C ILE A 137 12.27 -13.70 13.15
N ALA A 138 12.02 -13.16 14.34
CA ALA A 138 11.02 -13.66 15.27
C ALA A 138 9.61 -13.57 14.66
N TYR A 139 9.27 -12.44 14.06
CA TYR A 139 7.98 -12.21 13.40
C TYR A 139 7.78 -13.13 12.19
N THR A 140 8.80 -13.30 11.36
CA THR A 140 8.77 -14.26 10.25
C THR A 140 8.55 -15.69 10.74
N SER A 141 9.22 -16.07 11.83
CA SER A 141 9.08 -17.41 12.42
C SER A 141 7.67 -17.64 12.99
N ALA A 142 7.12 -16.66 13.70
CA ALA A 142 5.78 -16.72 14.27
C ALA A 142 4.69 -16.78 13.18
N THR A 143 4.79 -15.96 12.14
CA THR A 143 3.84 -15.96 11.02
C THR A 143 3.88 -17.26 10.21
N LEU A 144 5.06 -17.87 10.03
CA LEU A 144 5.19 -19.18 9.39
C LEU A 144 4.57 -20.31 10.21
N GLN A 145 4.71 -20.28 11.54
CA GLN A 145 4.10 -21.27 12.43
C GLN A 145 2.58 -21.12 12.50
N GLY A 146 2.06 -19.88 12.50
CA GLY A 146 0.62 -19.60 12.51
C GLY A 146 -0.12 -20.05 11.25
N LYS A 147 0.56 -20.17 10.10
CA LYS A 147 -0.03 -20.66 8.84
C LYS A 147 -0.21 -22.17 8.74
N LYS A 148 0.35 -22.95 9.67
CA LYS A 148 0.36 -24.42 9.64
C LYS A 148 -0.88 -25.08 10.27
N ASN A 149 -1.85 -24.28 10.72
CA ASN A 149 -3.10 -24.74 11.34
C ASN A 149 -4.31 -24.38 10.48
#